data_AF-A0A662PPC0-F1
#
_entry.id   AF-A0A662PPC0-F1
#
_cell.length_a   1.000
_cell.length_b   1.000
_cell.length_c   1.000
_cell.angle_alpha   90.00
_cell.angle_beta   90.00
_cell.angle_gamma   90.00
#
_symmetry.space_group_name_H-M   'P 1'
#
loop_
_entity.id
_entity.type
_entity.pdbx_description
1 polymer ?
#
loop_
_entity_poly.entity_id
_entity_poly.type
_entity_poly.pdbx_seq_one_letter_code
_entity_poly.pdbx_strand_id
1 'polypeptide(L)'
;TWDLMDLGKIDMALYWLCTGTPWNNDPYFLLEPFHSKYAKQYPIGTRIMAGEWVRLVDPELDEIIDKLNTVGTDTPEGLELLKKGLELWMRDLPAIPIVETIYEMGWSTKYWTGWPTPDNFHSWPPNWWSEFLFVILHLKPARIEYVQVWFTKPVEKFVGADGKEYGPFKAGDSARIPATDAEALIKQGVASTTPVITGIGELQERVSALEEAISELRSEYETEISDIKGSIGAVSTAITLSNVSIGIAVIAIIVSIISLRKRR
;
A
#
# COMPACT_ATOMS: atom_id res chain seq x y z
N THR A 1 33.86 16.59 -6.93
CA THR A 1 34.60 16.03 -8.07
C THR A 1 34.14 16.63 -9.38
N TRP A 2 32.84 16.59 -9.71
CA TRP A 2 32.29 17.22 -10.91
C TRP A 2 32.58 18.73 -11.01
N ASP A 3 32.47 19.49 -9.93
CA ASP A 3 32.80 20.92 -9.96
C ASP A 3 34.26 21.19 -10.36
N LEU A 4 35.20 20.30 -10.00
CA LEU A 4 36.59 20.46 -10.43
C LEU A 4 36.75 20.16 -11.92
N MET A 5 36.01 19.19 -12.47
CA MET A 5 35.96 18.95 -13.91
C MET A 5 35.38 20.14 -14.65
N ASP A 6 34.26 20.66 -14.16
CA ASP A 6 33.60 21.84 -14.71
C ASP A 6 34.48 23.09 -14.70
N LEU A 7 35.42 23.19 -13.76
CA LEU A 7 36.40 24.26 -13.68
C LEU A 7 37.71 23.96 -14.42
N GLY A 8 37.91 22.76 -14.97
CA GLY A 8 39.15 22.35 -15.63
C GLY A 8 40.33 22.21 -14.66
N LYS A 9 40.06 21.81 -13.41
CA LYS A 9 41.04 21.65 -12.33
C LYS A 9 41.28 20.18 -11.97
N ILE A 10 41.18 19.29 -12.96
CA ILE A 10 41.44 17.86 -12.81
C ILE A 10 42.49 17.45 -13.84
N ASP A 11 43.42 16.60 -13.43
CA ASP A 11 44.44 16.03 -14.31
C ASP A 11 43.87 14.89 -15.18
N MET A 12 43.11 13.96 -14.58
CA MET A 12 42.45 12.85 -15.27
C MET A 12 41.10 12.49 -14.60
N ALA A 13 40.12 12.11 -15.41
CA ALA A 13 38.82 11.66 -14.94
C ALA A 13 38.29 10.52 -15.82
N LEU A 14 37.53 9.61 -15.20
CA LEU A 14 36.65 8.70 -15.92
C LEU A 14 35.27 9.35 -16.01
N TYR A 15 34.79 9.63 -17.21
CA TYR A 15 33.55 10.35 -17.43
C TYR A 15 32.90 9.98 -18.76
N TRP A 16 31.67 10.44 -18.97
CA TRP A 16 30.92 10.22 -20.21
C TRP A 16 31.43 11.13 -21.34
N LEU A 17 31.82 10.55 -22.48
CA LEU A 17 32.08 11.33 -23.68
C LEU A 17 30.76 11.55 -24.43
N CYS A 18 30.03 12.60 -24.05
CA CYS A 18 28.74 12.94 -24.65
C CYS A 18 28.93 13.85 -25.86
N THR A 19 28.96 13.27 -27.06
CA THR A 19 29.04 14.04 -28.31
C THR A 19 27.71 14.07 -29.04
N GLY A 20 27.45 15.11 -29.84
CA GLY A 20 26.15 15.28 -30.49
C GLY A 20 25.79 14.21 -31.54
N THR A 21 26.70 13.29 -31.87
CA THR A 21 26.56 12.33 -32.97
C THR A 21 25.34 11.41 -32.85
N PRO A 22 25.03 10.77 -31.70
CA PRO A 22 23.88 9.86 -31.62
C PRO A 22 22.52 10.55 -31.83
N TRP A 23 22.45 11.86 -31.56
CA TRP A 23 21.20 12.64 -31.66
C TRP A 23 21.00 13.27 -33.03
N ASN A 24 22.08 13.64 -33.70
CA ASN A 24 22.03 14.27 -35.03
C ASN A 24 22.25 13.27 -36.17
N ASN A 25 22.70 12.05 -35.86
CA ASN A 25 23.11 11.03 -36.83
C ASN A 25 24.17 11.55 -37.83
N ASP A 26 25.07 12.43 -37.35
CA ASP A 26 26.13 13.06 -38.12
C ASP A 26 27.46 13.02 -37.32
N PRO A 27 28.53 12.40 -37.87
CA PRO A 27 29.84 12.33 -37.24
C PRO A 27 30.54 13.68 -37.00
N TYR A 28 30.14 14.77 -37.67
CA TYR A 28 30.66 16.11 -37.40
C TYR A 28 30.54 16.47 -35.92
N PHE A 29 29.42 16.12 -35.30
CA PHE A 29 29.14 16.40 -33.90
C PHE A 29 30.00 15.59 -32.91
N LEU A 30 30.83 14.66 -33.38
CA LEU A 30 31.87 14.00 -32.59
C LEU A 30 33.05 14.95 -32.36
N LEU A 31 33.40 15.72 -33.38
CA LEU A 31 34.57 16.61 -33.37
C LEU A 31 34.23 18.01 -32.88
N GLU A 32 33.04 18.52 -33.22
CA GLU A 32 32.60 19.89 -32.93
C GLU A 32 32.82 20.33 -31.46
N PRO A 33 32.51 19.52 -30.44
CA PRO A 33 32.71 19.90 -29.04
C PRO A 33 34.16 20.17 -28.64
N PHE A 34 35.13 19.69 -29.44
CA PHE A 34 36.56 19.90 -29.24
C PHE A 34 37.09 21.18 -29.91
N HIS A 35 36.25 21.95 -30.61
CA HIS A 35 36.67 23.21 -31.23
C HIS A 35 37.21 24.19 -30.16
N SER A 36 38.38 24.77 -30.41
CA SER A 36 39.14 25.58 -29.43
C SER A 36 38.40 26.84 -28.97
N LYS A 37 37.33 27.24 -29.68
CA LYS A 37 36.40 28.31 -29.26
C LYS A 37 35.85 28.06 -27.85
N TYR A 38 35.57 26.81 -27.50
CA TYR A 38 35.04 26.45 -26.18
C TYR A 38 36.06 26.64 -25.08
N ALA A 39 37.31 26.21 -25.30
CA ALA A 39 38.41 26.45 -24.36
C ALA A 39 38.68 27.96 -24.16
N LYS A 40 38.57 28.75 -25.23
CA LYS A 40 38.71 30.22 -25.18
C LYS A 40 37.56 30.89 -24.41
N GLN A 41 36.32 30.42 -24.62
CA GLN A 41 35.13 30.96 -23.95
C GLN A 41 35.07 30.56 -22.46
N TYR A 42 35.51 29.35 -22.14
CA TYR A 42 35.48 28.77 -20.79
C TYR A 42 36.90 28.39 -20.32
N PRO A 43 37.76 29.37 -20.00
CA PRO A 43 39.12 29.09 -19.53
C PRO A 43 39.11 28.39 -18.17
N ILE A 44 40.24 27.77 -17.82
CA ILE A 44 40.43 27.10 -16.52
C ILE A 44 40.04 28.05 -15.37
N GLY A 45 39.24 27.54 -14.44
CA GLY A 45 38.65 28.32 -13.35
C GLY A 45 37.26 28.89 -13.66
N THR A 46 36.79 28.80 -14.89
CA THR A 46 35.42 29.13 -15.31
C THR A 46 34.63 27.84 -15.52
N ARG A 47 33.38 27.81 -15.04
CA ARG A 47 32.48 26.69 -15.29
C ARG A 47 32.18 26.59 -16.78
N ILE A 48 32.51 25.46 -17.39
CA ILE A 48 32.16 25.18 -18.77
C ILE A 48 30.66 24.95 -18.91
N MET A 49 30.07 25.45 -20.00
CA MET A 49 28.63 25.29 -20.29
C MET A 49 28.38 24.68 -21.68
N ALA A 50 29.43 24.54 -22.50
CA ALA A 50 29.40 23.92 -23.82
C ALA A 50 30.82 23.48 -24.24
N GLY A 51 30.91 22.49 -25.11
CA GLY A 51 32.16 21.85 -25.52
C GLY A 51 32.64 20.79 -24.53
N GLU A 52 33.89 20.37 -24.68
CA GLU A 52 34.47 19.26 -23.90
C GLU A 52 35.35 19.69 -22.72
N TRP A 53 35.33 18.88 -21.66
CA TRP A 53 36.05 19.16 -20.40
C TRP A 53 37.58 19.11 -20.53
N VAL A 54 38.13 18.57 -21.59
CA VAL A 54 39.58 18.60 -21.82
C VAL A 54 40.09 19.98 -22.22
N ARG A 55 39.23 20.88 -22.74
CA ARG A 55 39.61 22.22 -23.25
C ARG A 55 40.77 22.14 -24.26
N LEU A 56 40.67 21.19 -25.19
CA LEU A 56 41.63 21.05 -26.28
C LEU A 56 41.76 22.38 -27.03
N VAL A 57 43.00 22.70 -27.41
CA VAL A 57 43.30 23.80 -28.32
C VAL A 57 44.16 23.25 -29.45
N ASP A 58 43.54 23.03 -30.60
CA ASP A 58 44.21 22.59 -31.83
C ASP A 58 43.68 23.39 -33.03
N PRO A 59 44.46 24.37 -33.55
CA PRO A 59 44.08 25.15 -34.72
C PRO A 59 43.90 24.32 -36.00
N GLU A 60 44.59 23.20 -36.15
CA GLU A 60 44.43 22.34 -37.33
C GLU A 60 43.08 21.62 -37.30
N LEU A 61 42.69 21.12 -36.12
CA LEU A 61 41.37 20.52 -35.91
C LEU A 61 40.26 21.57 -36.04
N ASP A 62 40.45 22.78 -35.53
CA ASP A 62 39.50 23.90 -35.70
C ASP A 62 39.17 24.12 -37.19
N GLU A 63 40.19 24.18 -38.07
CA GLU A 63 40.00 24.39 -39.51
C GLU A 63 39.20 23.24 -40.16
N ILE A 64 39.43 22.00 -39.73
CA ILE A 64 38.69 20.84 -40.22
C ILE A 64 37.23 20.91 -39.78
N ILE A 65 36.97 21.22 -38.51
CA ILE A 65 35.61 21.37 -37.97
C ILE A 65 34.86 22.47 -38.74
N ASP A 66 35.48 23.64 -38.95
CA ASP A 66 34.86 24.75 -39.67
C ASP A 66 34.51 24.38 -41.13
N LYS A 67 35.38 23.64 -41.82
CA LYS A 67 35.12 23.14 -43.18
C LYS A 67 34.00 22.11 -43.20
N LEU A 68 34.02 21.15 -42.27
CA LEU A 68 32.98 20.13 -42.14
C LEU A 68 31.59 20.75 -41.89
N ASN A 69 31.52 21.81 -41.08
CA ASN A 69 30.28 22.54 -40.82
C ASN A 69 29.68 23.19 -42.08
N THR A 70 30.47 23.39 -43.14
CA THR A 70 30.03 23.96 -44.41
C THR A 70 29.76 22.89 -45.47
N VAL A 71 30.63 21.87 -45.54
CA VAL A 71 30.62 20.83 -46.58
C VAL A 71 29.64 19.69 -46.28
N GLY A 72 29.42 19.37 -45.00
CA GLY A 72 28.64 18.21 -44.56
C GLY A 72 29.41 16.89 -44.69
N THR A 73 29.15 15.93 -43.79
CA THR A 73 29.87 14.64 -43.75
C THR A 73 29.37 13.61 -44.76
N ASP A 74 28.29 13.91 -45.50
CA ASP A 74 27.67 13.03 -46.48
C ASP A 74 28.29 13.14 -47.88
N THR A 75 29.17 14.12 -48.09
CA THR A 75 29.90 14.30 -49.34
C THR A 75 31.25 13.55 -49.35
N PRO A 76 31.80 13.20 -50.53
CA PRO A 76 33.14 12.61 -50.61
C PRO A 76 34.23 13.48 -49.98
N GLU A 77 34.16 14.80 -50.16
CA GLU A 77 35.09 15.76 -49.54
C GLU A 77 34.92 15.78 -48.02
N GLY A 78 33.69 15.82 -47.53
CA GLY A 78 33.37 15.77 -46.10
C GLY A 78 33.87 14.51 -45.43
N LEU A 79 33.77 13.35 -46.09
CA LEU A 79 34.32 12.10 -45.57
C LEU A 79 35.85 12.13 -45.44
N GLU A 80 36.57 12.73 -46.39
CA GLU A 80 38.02 12.89 -46.29
C GLU A 80 38.40 13.89 -45.18
N LEU A 81 37.65 14.98 -45.03
CA LEU A 81 37.81 15.92 -43.93
C LEU A 81 37.56 15.25 -42.58
N LEU A 82 36.51 14.43 -42.47
CA LEU A 82 36.18 13.69 -41.24
C LEU A 82 37.31 12.72 -40.87
N LYS A 83 37.85 11.96 -41.82
CA LYS A 83 39.01 11.08 -41.59
C LYS A 83 40.20 11.87 -41.04
N LYS A 84 40.52 13.00 -41.67
CA LYS A 84 41.62 13.86 -41.23
C LYS A 84 41.35 14.44 -39.83
N GLY A 85 40.12 14.84 -39.54
CA GLY A 85 39.71 15.31 -38.21
C GLY A 85 39.87 14.22 -37.14
N LEU A 86 39.48 12.98 -37.47
CA LEU A 86 39.69 11.82 -36.58
C LEU A 86 41.18 11.50 -36.39
N GLU A 87 42.01 11.62 -37.42
CA GLU A 87 43.47 11.46 -37.30
C GLU A 87 44.07 12.48 -36.34
N LEU A 88 43.68 13.76 -36.44
CA LEU A 88 44.11 14.81 -35.51
C LEU A 88 43.61 14.53 -34.09
N TRP A 89 42.33 14.14 -33.95
CA TRP A 89 41.76 13.78 -32.65
C TRP A 89 42.49 12.60 -32.00
N MET A 90 42.86 11.57 -32.78
CA MET A 90 43.64 10.44 -32.28
C MET A 90 45.10 10.80 -31.98
N ARG A 91 45.69 11.73 -32.73
CA ARG A 91 47.05 12.27 -32.48
C ARG A 91 47.10 12.98 -31.12
N ASP A 92 46.11 13.83 -30.85
CA ASP A 92 46.07 14.66 -29.65
C ASP A 92 45.49 13.94 -28.44
N LEU A 93 44.74 12.85 -28.69
CA LEU A 93 44.14 11.97 -27.69
C LEU A 93 43.42 12.73 -26.56
N PRO A 94 42.50 13.65 -26.89
CA PRO A 94 41.87 14.52 -25.90
C PRO A 94 40.94 13.75 -24.95
N ALA A 95 40.47 12.57 -25.37
CA ALA A 95 39.84 11.58 -24.52
C ALA A 95 40.29 10.18 -24.95
N ILE A 96 40.27 9.22 -24.03
CA ILE A 96 40.59 7.82 -24.30
C ILE A 96 39.29 7.02 -24.19
N PRO A 97 38.69 6.58 -25.31
CA PRO A 97 37.49 5.75 -25.27
C PRO A 97 37.82 4.37 -24.69
N ILE A 98 37.11 3.95 -23.64
CA ILE A 98 37.36 2.67 -22.94
C ILE A 98 36.25 1.66 -23.24
N VAL A 99 34.99 2.08 -23.13
CA VAL A 99 33.81 1.22 -23.29
C VAL A 99 32.63 2.06 -23.76
N GLU A 100 31.75 1.46 -24.55
CA GLU A 100 30.44 2.06 -24.85
C GLU A 100 29.56 2.01 -23.60
N THR A 101 28.90 3.12 -23.28
CA THR A 101 28.12 3.21 -22.04
C THR A 101 26.94 2.25 -22.08
N ILE A 102 26.91 1.28 -21.16
CA ILE A 102 25.78 0.37 -20.99
C ILE A 102 24.81 0.99 -19.99
N TYR A 103 23.59 1.28 -20.45
CA TYR A 103 22.53 1.77 -19.60
C TYR A 103 21.74 0.60 -19.02
N GLU A 104 22.06 0.23 -17.79
CA GLU A 104 21.22 -0.66 -16.99
C GLU A 104 20.26 0.15 -16.15
N MET A 105 18.97 -0.16 -16.27
CA MET A 105 17.94 0.55 -15.55
C MET A 105 17.03 -0.45 -14.84
N GLY A 106 16.78 -0.19 -13.56
CA GLY A 106 15.92 -1.00 -12.71
C GLY A 106 14.77 -0.19 -12.14
N TRP A 107 13.59 -0.78 -12.11
CA TRP A 107 12.38 -0.18 -11.55
C TRP A 107 11.64 -1.15 -10.65
N SER A 108 10.99 -0.59 -9.63
CA SER A 108 10.05 -1.34 -8.81
C SER A 108 8.67 -1.33 -9.45
N THR A 109 8.07 -2.51 -9.56
CA THR A 109 6.68 -2.68 -9.99
C THR A 109 5.69 -2.70 -8.82
N LYS A 110 6.16 -2.49 -7.58
CA LYS A 110 5.34 -2.58 -6.36
C LYS A 110 4.18 -1.58 -6.35
N TYR A 111 4.45 -0.34 -6.73
CA TYR A 111 3.47 0.76 -6.69
C TYR A 111 3.12 1.32 -8.08
N TRP A 112 3.99 1.08 -9.07
CA TRP A 112 3.86 1.63 -10.41
C TRP A 112 4.09 0.54 -11.45
N THR A 113 3.25 0.54 -12.48
CA THR A 113 3.35 -0.36 -13.63
C THR A 113 3.43 0.47 -14.91
N GLY A 114 3.73 -0.18 -16.03
CA GLY A 114 3.86 0.51 -17.32
C GLY A 114 5.25 1.08 -17.60
N TRP A 115 6.28 0.68 -16.85
CA TRP A 115 7.67 1.01 -17.15
C TRP A 115 8.08 0.55 -18.57
N PRO A 116 9.00 1.28 -19.24
CA PRO A 116 9.58 0.82 -20.50
C PRO A 116 10.25 -0.53 -20.36
N THR A 117 9.96 -1.42 -21.29
CA THR A 117 10.62 -2.73 -21.45
C THR A 117 10.99 -2.89 -22.93
N PRO A 118 11.85 -3.86 -23.30
CA PRO A 118 12.13 -4.15 -24.71
C PRO A 118 10.86 -4.42 -25.53
N ASP A 119 9.85 -5.09 -24.94
CA ASP A 119 8.56 -5.38 -25.59
C ASP A 119 7.58 -4.20 -25.58
N ASN A 120 7.79 -3.20 -24.72
CA ASN A 120 6.94 -2.03 -24.54
C ASN A 120 7.80 -0.76 -24.45
N PHE A 121 8.59 -0.52 -25.48
CA PHE A 121 9.55 0.57 -25.53
C PHE A 121 8.89 1.86 -26.05
N HIS A 122 8.14 2.51 -25.17
CA HIS A 122 7.41 3.75 -25.49
C HIS A 122 8.24 5.02 -25.28
N SER A 123 9.29 4.95 -24.47
CA SER A 123 10.22 6.05 -24.25
C SER A 123 11.55 5.55 -23.67
N TRP A 124 12.60 6.36 -23.85
CA TRP A 124 13.90 6.08 -23.28
C TRP A 124 13.91 6.42 -21.77
N PRO A 125 14.30 5.48 -20.90
CA PRO A 125 13.93 5.57 -19.49
C PRO A 125 14.90 6.21 -18.46
N PRO A 126 16.13 6.65 -18.77
CA PRO A 126 16.98 7.36 -17.82
C PRO A 126 16.31 8.57 -17.17
N ASN A 127 16.23 8.57 -15.84
CA ASN A 127 15.50 9.60 -15.09
C ASN A 127 16.18 10.97 -15.05
N TRP A 128 17.41 11.07 -15.55
CA TRP A 128 18.18 12.30 -15.66
C TRP A 128 18.11 12.94 -17.05
N TRP A 129 17.32 12.37 -17.98
CA TRP A 129 17.06 12.97 -19.29
C TRP A 129 15.64 13.53 -19.36
N SER A 130 15.45 14.52 -20.23
CA SER A 130 14.18 15.24 -20.39
C SER A 130 13.04 14.33 -20.85
N GLU A 131 13.37 13.28 -21.61
CA GLU A 131 12.46 12.26 -22.13
C GLU A 131 11.78 11.44 -21.02
N PHE A 132 12.35 11.41 -19.82
CA PHE A 132 11.77 10.68 -18.69
C PHE A 132 10.37 11.17 -18.33
N LEU A 133 10.02 12.42 -18.67
CA LEU A 133 8.66 12.92 -18.57
C LEU A 133 7.67 11.99 -19.27
N PHE A 134 8.01 11.48 -20.46
CA PHE A 134 7.13 10.59 -21.21
C PHE A 134 6.98 9.24 -20.51
N VAL A 135 8.00 8.74 -19.82
CA VAL A 135 7.87 7.55 -18.97
C VAL A 135 6.83 7.80 -17.87
N ILE A 136 6.97 8.92 -17.13
CA ILE A 136 6.05 9.28 -16.05
C ILE A 136 4.59 9.34 -16.55
N LEU A 137 4.37 9.92 -17.74
CA LEU A 137 3.05 10.01 -18.35
C LEU A 137 2.43 8.66 -18.74
N HIS A 138 3.25 7.61 -18.90
CA HIS A 138 2.79 6.25 -19.19
C HIS A 138 2.63 5.38 -17.93
N LEU A 139 3.20 5.78 -16.80
CA LEU A 139 3.08 5.02 -15.56
C LEU A 139 1.64 4.99 -15.06
N LYS A 140 1.26 3.83 -14.54
CA LYS A 140 -0.04 3.60 -13.90
C LYS A 140 0.17 3.10 -12.49
N PRO A 141 -0.67 3.52 -11.51
CA PRO A 141 -0.67 2.89 -10.20
C PRO A 141 -0.81 1.38 -10.36
N ALA A 142 0.01 0.62 -9.65
CA ALA A 142 -0.15 -0.82 -9.59
C ALA A 142 -1.55 -1.15 -9.05
N ARG A 143 -2.20 -2.16 -9.62
CA ARG A 143 -3.53 -2.57 -9.16
C ARG A 143 -3.36 -3.26 -7.81
N ILE A 144 -3.77 -2.59 -6.74
CA ILE A 144 -3.71 -3.15 -5.40
C ILE A 144 -4.98 -3.96 -5.18
N GLU A 145 -4.85 -5.28 -5.11
CA GLU A 145 -5.95 -6.16 -4.74
C GLU A 145 -6.23 -6.07 -3.25
N TYR A 146 -7.50 -6.13 -2.86
CA TYR A 146 -7.93 -6.02 -1.47
C TYR A 146 -8.64 -7.30 -1.03
N VAL A 147 -8.17 -7.89 0.05
CA VAL A 147 -8.66 -9.16 0.61
C VAL A 147 -9.27 -8.90 1.99
N GLN A 148 -10.36 -9.60 2.29
CA GLN A 148 -10.96 -9.60 3.62
C GLN A 148 -10.14 -10.52 4.53
N VAL A 149 -9.67 -10.00 5.66
CA VAL A 149 -8.96 -10.77 6.69
C VAL A 149 -9.63 -10.62 8.05
N TRP A 150 -9.48 -11.66 8.87
CA TRP A 150 -9.87 -11.70 10.27
C TRP A 150 -8.61 -11.74 11.13
N PHE A 151 -8.48 -10.82 12.08
CA PHE A 151 -7.31 -10.71 12.93
C PHE A 151 -7.39 -11.75 14.06
N THR A 152 -6.41 -12.64 14.16
CA THR A 152 -6.33 -13.66 15.22
C THR A 152 -5.72 -13.10 16.51
N LYS A 153 -4.94 -12.02 16.39
CA LYS A 153 -4.24 -11.33 17.49
C LYS A 153 -4.38 -9.81 17.31
N PRO A 154 -4.14 -9.00 18.37
CA PRO A 154 -4.10 -7.55 18.23
C PRO A 154 -3.03 -7.11 17.22
N VAL A 155 -3.37 -6.18 16.34
CA VAL A 155 -2.47 -5.59 15.34
C VAL A 155 -2.44 -4.08 15.54
N GLU A 156 -1.24 -3.53 15.74
CA GLU A 156 -1.05 -2.09 15.86
C GLU A 156 -1.33 -1.36 14.54
N LYS A 157 -1.40 -0.03 14.61
CA LYS A 157 -1.63 0.80 13.43
C LYS A 157 -0.48 0.65 12.43
N PHE A 158 -0.79 0.45 11.15
CA PHE A 158 0.21 0.35 10.09
C PHE A 158 -0.22 1.09 8.81
N VAL A 159 0.73 1.38 7.93
CA VAL A 159 0.48 1.97 6.60
C VAL A 159 0.50 0.84 5.57
N GLY A 160 -0.61 0.65 4.86
CA GLY A 160 -0.77 -0.38 3.85
C GLY A 160 0.01 -0.08 2.56
N ALA A 161 0.09 -1.08 1.69
CA ALA A 161 0.69 -0.98 0.36
C ALA A 161 -0.04 0.00 -0.57
N ASP A 162 -1.24 0.47 -0.19
CA ASP A 162 -1.96 1.55 -0.87
C ASP A 162 -1.66 2.94 -0.29
N GLY A 163 -0.79 3.02 0.72
CA GLY A 163 -0.46 4.26 1.42
C GLY A 163 -1.50 4.70 2.44
N LYS A 164 -2.57 3.93 2.68
CA LYS A 164 -3.57 4.25 3.70
C LYS A 164 -3.20 3.68 5.06
N GLU A 165 -3.69 4.31 6.12
CA GLU A 165 -3.52 3.84 7.48
C GLU A 165 -4.60 2.82 7.85
N TYR A 166 -4.20 1.75 8.54
CA TYR A 166 -5.05 0.66 9.01
C TYR A 166 -4.83 0.39 10.49
N GLY A 167 -5.89 0.03 11.21
CA GLY A 167 -5.85 -0.33 12.62
C GLY A 167 -5.85 0.87 13.58
N PRO A 168 -5.62 0.62 14.88
CA PRO A 168 -5.33 -0.69 15.49
C PRO A 168 -6.54 -1.64 15.46
N PHE A 169 -6.28 -2.94 15.32
CA PHE A 169 -7.30 -3.99 15.30
C PHE A 169 -7.16 -4.91 16.52
N LYS A 170 -8.28 -5.37 17.06
CA LYS A 170 -8.35 -6.37 18.13
C LYS A 170 -8.51 -7.77 17.54
N ALA A 171 -8.23 -8.79 18.34
CA ALA A 171 -8.52 -10.17 17.94
C ALA A 171 -10.03 -10.36 17.71
N GLY A 172 -10.40 -10.96 16.58
CA GLY A 172 -11.79 -11.13 16.13
C GLY A 172 -12.28 -10.02 15.19
N ASP A 173 -11.60 -8.87 15.13
CA ASP A 173 -11.92 -7.82 14.16
C ASP A 173 -11.67 -8.32 12.74
N SER A 174 -12.37 -7.73 11.77
CA SER A 174 -12.16 -8.03 10.36
C SER A 174 -12.08 -6.75 9.55
N ALA A 175 -11.17 -6.72 8.58
CA ALA A 175 -10.99 -5.57 7.70
C ALA A 175 -10.59 -6.01 6.30
N ARG A 176 -10.88 -5.16 5.31
CA ARG A 176 -10.43 -5.34 3.95
C ARG A 176 -9.16 -4.52 3.71
N ILE A 177 -8.03 -5.20 3.55
CA ILE A 177 -6.70 -4.59 3.44
C ILE A 177 -6.00 -5.04 2.15
N PRO A 178 -4.92 -4.37 1.69
CA PRO A 178 -4.18 -4.80 0.52
C PRO A 178 -3.67 -6.25 0.65
N ALA A 179 -3.75 -7.01 -0.44
CA ALA A 179 -3.41 -8.43 -0.47
C ALA A 179 -1.97 -8.71 0.02
N THR A 180 -1.02 -7.85 -0.35
CA THR A 180 0.38 -7.94 0.09
C THR A 180 0.52 -7.79 1.61
N ASP A 181 -0.27 -6.91 2.23
CA ASP A 181 -0.23 -6.72 3.68
C ASP A 181 -0.96 -7.87 4.40
N ALA A 182 -2.07 -8.34 3.82
CA ALA A 182 -2.77 -9.53 4.28
C ALA A 182 -1.85 -10.76 4.30
N GLU A 183 -1.10 -11.03 3.23
CA GLU A 183 -0.13 -12.12 3.16
C GLU A 183 0.96 -12.01 4.24
N ALA A 184 1.49 -10.80 4.47
CA ALA A 184 2.48 -10.56 5.50
C ALA A 184 1.93 -10.87 6.91
N LEU A 185 0.72 -10.42 7.21
CA LEU A 185 0.04 -10.64 8.50
C LEU A 185 -0.35 -12.12 8.70
N ILE A 186 -0.77 -12.81 7.64
CA ILE A 186 -1.04 -14.25 7.68
C ILE A 186 0.25 -15.04 7.93
N LYS A 187 1.36 -14.68 7.27
CA LYS A 187 2.67 -15.30 7.48
C LYS A 187 3.19 -15.11 8.91
N GLN A 188 2.86 -13.99 9.54
CA GLN A 188 3.16 -13.72 10.96
C GLN A 188 2.20 -14.46 11.92
N GLY A 189 1.13 -15.09 11.40
CA GLY A 189 0.12 -15.79 12.20
C GLY A 189 -0.78 -14.86 13.01
N VAL A 190 -0.90 -13.59 12.62
CA VAL A 190 -1.75 -12.57 13.28
C VAL A 190 -3.06 -12.31 12.53
N ALA A 191 -3.23 -12.88 11.34
CA ALA A 191 -4.46 -12.78 10.55
C ALA A 191 -4.79 -14.11 9.83
N SER A 192 -6.04 -14.29 9.46
CA SER A 192 -6.56 -15.42 8.68
C SER A 192 -7.52 -14.95 7.58
N THR A 193 -7.58 -15.67 6.47
CA THR A 193 -8.62 -15.50 5.43
C THR A 193 -9.89 -16.28 5.73
N THR A 194 -9.88 -17.12 6.77
CA THR A 194 -11.07 -17.78 7.29
C THR A 194 -11.61 -17.04 8.50
N PRO A 195 -12.94 -16.91 8.64
CA PRO A 195 -13.54 -16.28 9.80
C PRO A 195 -13.16 -17.03 11.07
N VAL A 196 -12.57 -16.30 12.01
CA VAL A 196 -12.24 -16.81 13.34
C VAL A 196 -13.45 -16.56 14.22
N ILE A 197 -14.11 -17.62 14.69
CA ILE A 197 -15.24 -17.49 15.61
C ILE A 197 -14.69 -17.15 16.99
N THR A 198 -14.68 -15.88 17.34
CA THR A 198 -14.36 -15.37 18.68
C THR A 198 -15.65 -15.13 19.48
N GLY A 199 -15.65 -15.40 20.78
CA GLY A 199 -16.80 -15.13 21.66
C GLY A 199 -17.72 -16.32 21.96
N ILE A 200 -17.38 -17.54 21.51
CA ILE A 200 -18.09 -18.76 21.95
C ILE A 200 -18.03 -18.90 23.48
N GLY A 201 -16.88 -18.59 24.09
CA GLY A 201 -16.72 -18.65 25.56
C GLY A 201 -17.66 -17.68 26.31
N GLU A 202 -17.71 -16.41 25.91
CA GLU A 202 -18.64 -15.43 26.51
C GLU A 202 -20.11 -15.80 26.28
N LEU A 203 -20.45 -16.37 25.12
CA LEU A 203 -21.78 -16.92 24.87
C LEU A 203 -22.09 -18.10 25.79
N GLN A 204 -21.13 -18.98 26.03
CA GLN A 204 -21.27 -20.11 26.93
C GLN A 204 -21.53 -19.64 28.37
N GLU A 205 -20.74 -18.68 28.85
CA GLU A 205 -20.93 -18.08 30.18
C GLU A 205 -22.31 -17.41 30.32
N ARG A 206 -22.75 -16.67 29.30
CA ARG A 206 -24.09 -16.03 29.31
C ARG A 206 -25.22 -17.04 29.26
N VAL A 207 -25.07 -18.15 28.51
CA VAL A 207 -26.06 -19.22 28.45
C VAL A 207 -26.14 -19.95 29.79
N SER A 208 -25.00 -20.27 30.42
CA SER A 208 -25.00 -20.87 31.76
C SER A 208 -25.63 -19.96 32.81
N ALA A 209 -25.36 -18.64 32.78
CA ALA A 209 -26.02 -17.69 33.67
C ALA A 209 -27.54 -17.60 33.42
N LEU A 210 -27.98 -17.73 32.17
CA LEU A 210 -29.40 -17.76 31.82
C LEU A 210 -30.07 -19.06 32.32
N GLU A 211 -29.39 -20.20 32.22
CA GLU A 211 -29.86 -21.50 32.74
C GLU A 211 -30.05 -21.45 34.26
N GLU A 212 -29.11 -20.85 34.99
CA GLU A 212 -29.24 -20.63 36.44
C GLU A 212 -30.43 -19.73 36.77
N ALA A 213 -30.56 -18.58 36.10
CA ALA A 213 -31.67 -17.65 36.32
C ALA A 213 -33.04 -18.28 36.03
N ILE A 214 -33.15 -19.09 34.96
CA ILE A 214 -34.38 -19.83 34.64
C ILE A 214 -34.69 -20.88 35.72
N SER A 215 -33.66 -21.55 36.26
CA SER A 215 -33.82 -22.54 37.33
C SER A 215 -34.32 -21.90 38.63
N GLU A 216 -33.77 -20.77 39.04
CA GLU A 216 -34.24 -20.00 40.20
C GLU A 216 -35.69 -19.56 40.03
N LEU A 217 -36.02 -18.95 38.88
CA LEU A 217 -37.36 -18.47 38.58
C LEU A 217 -38.38 -19.61 38.59
N ARG A 218 -38.00 -20.80 38.10
CA ARG A 218 -38.84 -22.00 38.17
C ARG A 218 -39.10 -22.45 39.61
N SER A 219 -38.09 -22.41 40.47
CA SER A 219 -38.22 -22.76 41.89
C SER A 219 -39.15 -21.79 42.62
N GLU A 220 -39.05 -20.50 42.31
CA GLU A 220 -39.91 -19.46 42.88
C GLU A 220 -41.37 -19.68 42.46
N TYR A 221 -41.63 -19.96 41.18
CA TYR A 221 -42.96 -20.29 40.68
C TYR A 221 -43.56 -21.56 41.32
N GLU A 222 -42.78 -22.64 41.49
CA GLU A 222 -43.26 -23.86 42.17
C GLU A 222 -43.64 -23.59 43.63
N THR A 223 -42.89 -22.72 44.30
CA THR A 223 -43.16 -22.30 45.68
C THR A 223 -44.46 -21.48 45.75
N GLU A 224 -44.62 -20.47 44.88
CA GLU A 224 -45.86 -19.69 44.82
C GLU A 224 -47.08 -20.56 44.48
N ILE A 225 -46.94 -21.50 43.52
CA ILE A 225 -48.02 -22.45 43.18
C ILE A 225 -48.38 -23.32 44.39
N SER A 226 -47.39 -23.77 45.17
CA SER A 226 -47.61 -24.52 46.41
C SER A 226 -48.37 -23.69 47.45
N ASP A 227 -47.97 -22.43 47.65
CA ASP A 227 -48.61 -21.52 48.60
C ASP A 227 -50.05 -21.17 48.19
N ILE A 228 -50.29 -20.98 46.89
CA ILE A 228 -51.64 -20.80 46.32
C ILE A 228 -52.47 -22.07 46.55
N LYS A 229 -51.94 -23.26 46.29
CA LYS A 229 -52.65 -24.53 46.57
C LYS A 229 -53.01 -24.66 48.04
N GLY A 230 -52.08 -24.33 48.95
CA GLY A 230 -52.32 -24.32 50.39
C GLY A 230 -53.44 -23.35 50.78
N SER A 231 -53.40 -22.12 50.24
CA SER A 231 -54.41 -21.08 50.46
C SER A 231 -55.79 -21.50 49.96
N ILE A 232 -55.87 -22.11 48.76
CA ILE A 232 -57.12 -22.67 48.21
C ILE A 232 -57.66 -23.79 49.12
N GLY A 233 -56.79 -24.66 49.66
CA GLY A 233 -57.17 -25.70 50.61
C GLY A 233 -57.75 -25.14 51.92
N ALA A 234 -57.16 -24.06 52.45
CA ALA A 234 -57.69 -23.39 53.63
C ALA A 234 -59.07 -22.77 53.37
N VAL A 235 -59.24 -22.10 52.22
CA VAL A 235 -60.53 -21.49 51.82
C VAL A 235 -61.62 -22.56 51.62
N SER A 236 -61.30 -23.69 50.97
CA SER A 236 -62.28 -24.77 50.77
C SER A 236 -62.73 -25.41 52.10
N THR A 237 -61.81 -25.55 53.05
CA THR A 237 -62.10 -26.03 54.40
C THR A 237 -63.02 -25.05 55.14
N ALA A 238 -62.76 -23.75 55.05
CA ALA A 238 -63.59 -22.70 55.63
C ALA A 238 -65.02 -22.69 55.04
N ILE A 239 -65.15 -22.82 53.72
CA ILE A 239 -66.46 -22.92 53.04
C ILE A 239 -67.24 -24.15 53.52
N THR A 240 -66.57 -25.28 53.72
CA THR A 240 -67.20 -26.51 54.20
C THR A 240 -67.71 -26.34 55.64
N LEU A 241 -66.89 -25.75 56.52
CA LEU A 241 -67.27 -25.42 57.91
C LEU A 241 -68.44 -24.44 57.97
N SER A 242 -68.48 -23.43 57.09
CA SER A 242 -69.63 -22.51 57.01
C SER A 242 -70.90 -23.21 56.57
N ASN A 243 -70.82 -24.12 55.59
CA ASN A 243 -71.98 -24.88 55.13
C ASN A 243 -72.52 -25.82 56.21
N VAL A 244 -71.64 -26.47 56.98
CA VAL A 244 -72.03 -27.32 58.12
C VAL A 244 -72.73 -26.50 59.21
N SER A 245 -72.18 -25.34 59.56
CA SER A 245 -72.76 -24.47 60.60
C SER A 245 -74.11 -23.89 60.18
N ILE A 246 -74.28 -23.50 58.91
CA ILE A 246 -75.58 -23.11 58.34
C ILE A 246 -76.58 -24.28 58.44
N GLY A 247 -76.17 -25.50 58.07
CA GLY A 247 -77.02 -26.70 58.17
C GLY A 247 -77.50 -26.98 59.60
N ILE A 248 -76.60 -26.88 60.58
CA ILE A 248 -76.94 -27.04 62.01
C ILE A 248 -77.95 -25.97 62.45
N ALA A 249 -77.75 -24.70 62.06
CA ALA A 249 -78.66 -23.62 62.39
C ALA A 249 -80.07 -23.85 61.81
N VAL A 250 -80.17 -24.31 60.57
CA VAL A 250 -81.44 -24.65 59.93
C VAL A 250 -82.15 -25.78 60.68
N ILE A 251 -81.42 -26.84 61.06
CA ILE A 251 -81.98 -27.96 61.85
C ILE A 251 -82.48 -27.45 63.22
N ALA A 252 -81.71 -26.61 63.91
CA ALA A 252 -82.12 -26.05 65.20
C ALA A 252 -83.40 -25.20 65.09
N ILE A 253 -83.55 -24.43 64.01
CA ILE A 253 -84.78 -23.67 63.72
C ILE A 253 -85.96 -24.63 63.49
N ILE A 254 -85.78 -25.68 62.69
CA ILE A 254 -86.82 -26.68 62.43
C ILE A 254 -87.26 -27.37 63.72
N VAL A 255 -86.32 -27.82 64.56
CA VAL A 255 -86.61 -28.46 65.86
C VAL A 255 -87.34 -27.50 66.79
N SER A 256 -86.95 -26.21 66.81
CA SER A 256 -87.63 -25.19 67.60
C SER A 256 -89.08 -25.00 67.16
N ILE A 257 -89.34 -24.93 65.85
CA ILE A 257 -90.68 -24.85 65.26
C ILE A 257 -91.52 -26.09 65.61
N ILE A 258 -90.94 -27.29 65.53
CA ILE A 258 -91.63 -28.54 65.89
C ILE A 258 -91.95 -28.58 67.40
N SER A 259 -91.03 -28.13 68.26
CA SER A 259 -91.25 -28.08 69.71
C SER A 259 -92.36 -27.10 70.11
N LEU A 260 -92.47 -25.97 69.39
CA LEU A 260 -93.54 -24.98 69.58
C LEU A 260 -94.91 -25.51 69.14
N ARG A 261 -94.96 -26.38 68.11
CA ARG A 261 -96.21 -27.04 67.67
C ARG A 261 -96.70 -28.12 68.63
N LYS A 262 -95.82 -28.80 69.37
CA LYS A 262 -96.19 -29.85 70.33
C LYS A 262 -96.70 -29.33 71.69
N ARG A 263 -96.57 -28.03 71.96
CA ARG A 263 -97.00 -27.37 73.21
C ARG A 263 -98.38 -26.69 73.13
N ARG A 264 -99.13 -26.90 72.04
CA ARG A 264 -100.55 -26.55 71.89
C ARG A 264 -101.37 -27.81 71.80
#